data_AF-A0A2V7WQF6-F1
#
_entry.id   AF-A0A2V7WQF6-F1
#
_cell.length_a   1.000
_cell.length_b   1.000
_cell.length_c   1.000
_cell.angle_alpha   90.00
_cell.angle_beta   90.00
_cell.angle_gamma   90.00
#
_symmetry.space_group_name_H-M   'P 1'
#
loop_
_entity.id
_entity.type
_entity.pdbx_description
1 polymer ?
#
loop_
_entity_poly.entity_id
_entity_poly.type
_entity_poly.pdbx_seq_one_letter_code
_entity_poly.pdbx_strand_id
1 'polypeptide(L)'
;MAGSGHVRAAVVILLLQAVVLGQSANNRIEIIASALRNREFDSALQLLQPALKASPKNPQLWMFQGLAYSGKGDQKSALNSYQSALKVSPDYLPALEGAAQLQYEAGSP
;
A
#
# COMPACT_ATOMS: atom_id res chain seq x y z
N MET A 1 7.88 -7.27 -48.11
CA MET A 1 8.18 -7.69 -46.73
C MET A 1 8.41 -6.44 -45.88
N ALA A 2 7.38 -5.92 -45.21
CA ALA A 2 7.48 -4.72 -44.37
C ALA A 2 6.52 -4.87 -43.19
N GLY A 3 7.01 -5.33 -42.04
CA GLY A 3 6.16 -5.57 -40.87
C GLY A 3 6.90 -5.68 -39.52
N SER A 4 8.23 -5.65 -39.52
CA SER A 4 9.04 -5.91 -38.33
C SER A 4 9.42 -4.67 -37.51
N GLY A 5 9.26 -3.46 -38.06
CA GLY A 5 9.64 -2.20 -37.39
C GLY A 5 8.66 -1.73 -36.31
N HIS A 6 7.36 -1.85 -36.57
CA HIS A 6 6.32 -1.33 -35.66
C HIS A 6 6.18 -2.13 -34.36
N VAL A 7 6.36 -3.45 -34.43
CA VAL A 7 6.21 -4.33 -33.25
C VAL A 7 7.33 -4.09 -32.24
N ARG A 8 8.58 -3.88 -32.70
CA ARG A 8 9.72 -3.59 -31.83
C ARG A 8 9.57 -2.25 -31.11
N ALA A 9 9.10 -1.21 -31.82
CA ALA A 9 8.84 0.09 -31.21
C ALA A 9 7.71 0.01 -30.16
N ALA A 10 6.62 -0.70 -30.46
CA ALA A 10 5.52 -0.89 -29.51
C ALA A 10 5.94 -1.64 -28.24
N VAL A 11 6.77 -2.68 -28.36
CA VAL A 11 7.29 -3.43 -27.20
C VAL A 11 8.19 -2.54 -26.35
N VAL A 12 9.09 -1.76 -26.94
CA VAL A 12 9.94 -0.82 -26.21
C VAL A 12 9.11 0.25 -25.50
N ILE A 13 8.08 0.80 -26.14
CA ILE A 13 7.18 1.79 -25.53
C ILE A 13 6.42 1.17 -24.34
N LEU A 14 5.91 -0.05 -24.48
CA LEU A 14 5.22 -0.76 -23.39
C LEU A 14 6.15 -1.04 -22.21
N LEU A 15 7.41 -1.42 -22.48
CA LEU A 15 8.41 -1.63 -21.43
C LEU A 15 8.77 -0.32 -20.73
N LEU A 16 8.93 0.78 -21.47
CA LEU A 16 9.18 2.10 -20.88
C LEU A 16 8.00 2.58 -20.04
N GLN A 17 6.76 2.37 -20.50
CA GLN A 17 5.57 2.66 -19.70
C GLN A 17 5.52 1.81 -18.43
N ALA A 18 5.82 0.52 -18.51
CA ALA A 18 5.87 -0.36 -17.34
C ALA A 18 6.96 0.05 -16.33
N VAL A 19 8.14 0.45 -16.80
CA VAL A 19 9.24 0.97 -15.96
C VAL A 19 8.85 2.29 -15.29
N VAL A 20 8.25 3.23 -16.02
CA VAL A 20 7.76 4.51 -15.47
C VAL A 20 6.63 4.29 -14.47
N LEU A 21 5.71 3.35 -14.75
CA LEU A 21 4.66 2.96 -13.81
C LEU A 21 5.25 2.36 -12.52
N GLY A 22 6.29 1.51 -12.63
CA GLY A 22 7.02 0.94 -11.50
C GLY A 22 7.71 2.01 -10.64
N GLN A 23 8.39 2.98 -11.25
CA GLN A 23 9.03 4.08 -10.53
C GLN A 23 8.02 5.03 -9.86
N SER A 24 6.88 5.27 -10.51
CA SER A 24 5.80 6.08 -9.91
C SER A 24 5.18 5.41 -8.67
N ALA A 25 5.14 4.08 -8.65
CA ALA A 25 4.66 3.32 -7.50
C ALA A 25 5.65 3.38 -6.33
N ASN A 26 6.96 3.17 -6.59
CA ASN A 26 7.99 3.33 -5.56
C ASN A 26 8.02 4.75 -4.97
N ASN A 27 7.87 5.78 -5.81
CA ASN A 27 7.84 7.16 -5.34
C ASN A 27 6.63 7.44 -4.41
N ARG A 28 5.47 6.85 -4.70
CA ARG A 28 4.26 7.03 -3.86
C ARG A 28 4.35 6.31 -2.51
N ILE A 29 4.95 5.12 -2.48
CA ILE A 29 5.16 4.34 -1.24
C ILE A 29 6.04 5.12 -0.26
N GLU A 30 7.11 5.75 -0.74
CA GLU A 30 7.99 6.56 0.11
C GLU A 30 7.30 7.81 0.67
N ILE A 31 6.46 8.49 -0.12
CA ILE A 31 5.70 9.65 0.36
C ILE A 31 4.69 9.22 1.44
N ILE A 32 3.97 8.11 1.23
CA ILE A 32 3.05 7.56 2.24
C ILE A 32 3.82 7.20 3.52
N ALA A 33 4.94 6.50 3.39
CA ALA A 33 5.76 6.12 4.53
C ALA A 33 6.31 7.34 5.26
N SER A 34 6.69 8.40 4.54
CA SER A 34 7.13 9.66 5.14
C SER A 34 6.01 10.36 5.91
N ALA A 35 4.81 10.44 5.33
CA ALA A 35 3.65 11.01 6.00
C ALA A 35 3.33 10.24 7.30
N LEU A 36 3.40 8.91 7.29
CA LEU A 36 3.24 8.08 8.48
C LEU A 36 4.30 8.37 9.54
N ARG A 37 5.59 8.46 9.17
CA ARG A 37 6.68 8.79 10.10
C ARG A 37 6.50 10.17 10.73
N ASN A 38 5.99 11.13 9.96
CA ASN A 38 5.70 12.48 10.42
C ASN A 38 4.37 12.59 11.19
N ARG A 39 3.65 11.47 11.40
CA ARG A 39 2.31 11.44 12.02
C ARG A 39 1.25 12.24 11.26
N GLU A 40 1.46 12.47 9.97
CA GLU A 40 0.51 13.13 9.06
C GLU A 40 -0.54 12.12 8.57
N PHE A 41 -1.30 11.53 9.50
CA PHE A 41 -2.13 10.37 9.21
C PHE A 41 -3.23 10.63 8.19
N ASP A 42 -3.84 11.83 8.21
CA ASP A 42 -4.85 12.21 7.21
C ASP A 42 -4.26 12.33 5.80
N SER A 43 -3.06 12.89 5.68
CA SER A 43 -2.32 12.96 4.42
C SER A 43 -1.98 11.56 3.91
N ALA A 44 -1.49 10.68 4.79
CA ALA A 44 -1.22 9.29 4.46
C ALA A 44 -2.48 8.58 3.92
N LEU A 45 -3.64 8.74 4.57
CA LEU A 45 -4.91 8.15 4.14
C LEU A 45 -5.37 8.69 2.77
N GLN A 46 -5.19 9.99 2.52
CA GLN A 46 -5.51 10.58 1.21
C GLN A 46 -4.64 10.00 0.09
N LEU A 47 -3.34 9.81 0.35
CA LEU A 47 -2.39 9.21 -0.59
C LEU A 47 -2.63 7.72 -0.79
N LEU A 48 -3.09 7.02 0.25
CA LEU A 48 -3.40 5.60 0.22
C LEU A 48 -4.63 5.29 -0.64
N GLN A 49 -5.62 6.17 -0.69
CA GLN A 49 -6.84 5.93 -1.48
C GLN A 49 -6.56 5.63 -2.98
N PRO A 50 -5.83 6.46 -3.74
CA PRO A 50 -5.48 6.14 -5.12
C PRO A 50 -4.48 4.97 -5.22
N ALA A 51 -3.57 4.81 -4.25
CA ALA A 51 -2.60 3.71 -4.26
C ALA A 51 -3.29 2.34 -4.14
N LEU A 52 -4.25 2.21 -3.21
CA LEU A 52 -5.04 1.00 -3.02
C LEU A 52 -5.96 0.72 -4.22
N LYS A 53 -6.48 1.74 -4.89
CA LYS A 53 -7.21 1.56 -6.16
C LYS A 53 -6.31 1.00 -7.27
N ALA A 54 -5.07 1.49 -7.36
CA ALA A 54 -4.13 1.05 -8.38
C ALA A 54 -3.52 -0.34 -8.07
N SER A 55 -3.38 -0.70 -6.79
CA SER A 55 -2.75 -1.95 -6.37
C SER A 55 -3.47 -2.57 -5.17
N PRO A 56 -4.73 -3.03 -5.34
CA PRO A 56 -5.54 -3.55 -4.24
C PRO A 56 -5.03 -4.86 -3.65
N LYS A 57 -4.09 -5.54 -4.35
CA LYS A 57 -3.43 -6.77 -3.90
C LYS A 57 -2.04 -6.52 -3.30
N ASN A 58 -1.70 -5.28 -2.94
CA ASN A 58 -0.46 -4.99 -2.23
C ASN A 58 -0.73 -4.98 -0.70
N PRO A 59 -0.25 -5.97 0.07
CA PRO A 59 -0.50 -6.02 1.52
C PRO A 59 0.16 -4.88 2.28
N GLN A 60 1.27 -4.31 1.78
CA GLN A 60 1.95 -3.17 2.39
C GLN A 60 1.06 -1.93 2.43
N LEU A 61 0.28 -1.67 1.38
CA LEU A 61 -0.63 -0.52 1.32
C LEU A 61 -1.77 -0.66 2.35
N TRP A 62 -2.33 -1.85 2.49
CA TRP A 62 -3.34 -2.13 3.52
C TRP A 62 -2.75 -2.00 4.93
N MET A 63 -1.52 -2.45 5.15
CA MET A 63 -0.82 -2.28 6.42
C MET A 63 -0.55 -0.81 6.74
N PHE A 64 -0.11 0.00 5.77
CA PHE A 64 0.06 1.44 5.94
C PHE A 64 -1.25 2.16 6.27
N GLN A 65 -2.37 1.72 5.68
CA GLN A 65 -3.69 2.23 6.06
C GLN A 65 -4.04 1.87 7.52
N GLY A 66 -3.70 0.64 7.94
CA GLY A 66 -3.83 0.22 9.33
C GLY A 66 -3.03 1.09 10.30
N LEU A 67 -1.76 1.37 9.97
CA LEU A 67 -0.92 2.27 10.76
C LEU A 67 -1.49 3.69 10.84
N ALA A 68 -2.00 4.22 9.73
CA ALA A 68 -2.58 5.56 9.71
C ALA A 68 -3.81 5.65 10.62
N TYR A 69 -4.74 4.69 10.52
CA TYR A 69 -5.92 4.66 11.38
C TYR A 69 -5.57 4.42 12.85
N SER A 70 -4.60 3.55 13.12
CA SER A 70 -4.09 3.31 14.48
C SER A 70 -3.51 4.59 15.08
N GLY A 71 -2.70 5.33 14.32
CA GLY A 71 -2.16 6.62 14.73
C GLY A 71 -3.22 7.69 15.02
N LYS A 72 -4.39 7.60 14.38
CA LYS A 72 -5.57 8.44 14.66
C LYS A 72 -6.41 7.95 15.86
N GLY A 73 -6.10 6.79 16.44
CA GLY A 73 -6.91 6.15 17.46
C GLY A 73 -8.17 5.45 16.94
N ASP A 74 -8.36 5.37 15.61
CA ASP A 74 -9.45 4.59 15.02
C ASP A 74 -9.04 3.11 14.92
N GLN A 75 -9.02 2.45 16.09
CA GLN A 75 -8.59 1.05 16.21
C GLN A 75 -9.45 0.10 15.38
N LYS A 76 -10.74 0.41 15.18
CA LYS A 76 -11.65 -0.41 14.38
C LYS A 76 -11.25 -0.39 12.90
N SER A 77 -11.05 0.79 12.32
CA SER A 77 -10.61 0.92 10.93
C SER A 77 -9.19 0.38 10.73
N ALA A 78 -8.33 0.53 11.74
CA ALA A 78 -6.99 -0.02 11.72
C ALA A 78 -7.00 -1.56 11.63
N LEU A 79 -7.77 -2.22 12.51
CA LEU A 79 -7.90 -3.69 12.50
C LEU A 79 -8.47 -4.21 11.18
N ASN A 80 -9.49 -3.56 10.63
CA ASN A 80 -10.06 -3.92 9.32
C ASN A 80 -9.01 -3.82 8.20
N SER A 81 -8.13 -2.83 8.26
CA SER A 81 -7.07 -2.63 7.26
C SER A 81 -5.99 -3.71 7.38
N TYR A 82 -5.55 -4.05 8.60
CA TYR A 82 -4.64 -5.16 8.82
C TYR A 82 -5.23 -6.50 8.37
N GLN A 83 -6.49 -6.78 8.69
CA GLN A 83 -7.19 -7.97 8.19
C GLN A 83 -7.26 -7.99 6.66
N SER A 84 -7.39 -6.84 6.01
CA SER A 84 -7.37 -6.75 4.54
C SER A 84 -5.98 -7.08 3.98
N ALA A 85 -4.90 -6.64 4.63
CA ALA A 85 -3.55 -7.07 4.29
C ALA A 85 -3.39 -8.60 4.41
N LEU A 86 -3.91 -9.19 5.50
CA LEU A 86 -3.82 -10.63 5.76
C LEU A 86 -4.72 -11.47 4.82
N LYS A 87 -5.82 -10.92 4.31
CA LYS A 87 -6.60 -11.57 3.24
C LYS A 87 -5.81 -11.65 1.93
N VAL A 88 -4.94 -10.68 1.67
CA VAL A 88 -4.07 -10.65 0.48
C VAL A 88 -2.84 -11.54 0.67
N SER A 89 -2.21 -11.48 1.83
CA SER A 89 -1.02 -12.27 2.20
C SER A 89 -1.15 -12.70 3.66
N PRO A 90 -1.63 -13.93 3.93
CA PRO A 90 -1.92 -14.41 5.30
C PRO A 90 -0.72 -14.43 6.25
N ASP A 91 0.49 -14.50 5.72
CA ASP A 91 1.77 -14.54 6.41
C ASP A 91 2.48 -13.17 6.47
N TYR A 92 1.79 -12.08 6.10
CA TYR A 92 2.39 -10.75 6.09
C TYR A 92 2.62 -10.21 7.50
N LEU A 93 3.82 -10.49 8.01
CA LEU A 93 4.22 -10.22 9.38
C LEU A 93 3.89 -8.80 9.89
N PRO A 94 4.14 -7.70 9.13
CA PRO A 94 3.82 -6.37 9.62
C PRO A 94 2.33 -6.15 9.94
N ALA A 95 1.42 -6.83 9.23
CA ALA A 95 -0.01 -6.76 9.52
C ALA A 95 -0.42 -7.66 10.68
N LEU A 96 0.23 -8.82 10.87
CA LEU A 96 0.05 -9.66 12.05
C LEU A 96 0.46 -8.91 13.31
N GLU A 97 1.64 -8.27 13.30
CA GLU A 97 2.14 -7.44 14.40
C GLU A 97 1.19 -6.30 14.74
N GLY A 98 0.75 -5.53 13.73
CA GLY A 98 -0.19 -4.43 13.94
C GLY A 98 -1.55 -4.88 14.50
N ALA A 99 -2.08 -6.01 14.01
CA ALA A 99 -3.35 -6.55 14.51
C ALA A 99 -3.22 -7.12 15.94
N ALA A 100 -2.11 -7.82 16.22
CA ALA A 100 -1.83 -8.37 17.55
C ALA A 100 -1.66 -7.25 18.59
N GLN A 101 -0.92 -6.20 18.26
CA GLN A 101 -0.74 -5.04 19.13
C GLN A 101 -2.08 -4.41 19.50
N LEU A 102 -2.96 -4.15 18.52
CA LEU A 102 -4.27 -3.57 18.77
C LEU A 102 -5.16 -4.46 19.65
N GLN A 103 -5.14 -5.77 19.43
CA GLN A 103 -5.95 -6.71 20.21
C GLN A 103 -5.43 -6.85 21.64
N TYR A 104 -4.11 -6.85 21.82
CA TYR A 104 -3.48 -6.85 23.13
C TYR A 104 -3.86 -5.59 23.92
N GLU A 105 -3.80 -4.42 23.29
CA GLU A 105 -4.24 -3.15 23.90
C GLU A 105 -5.73 -3.17 24.26
N ALA A 106 -6.59 -3.67 23.37
CA ALA A 106 -8.03 -3.74 23.62
C ALA A 106 -8.42 -4.74 24.72
N GLY A 107 -7.59 -5.77 24.95
CA GLY A 107 -7.79 -6.77 26.00
C GLY A 107 -7.11 -6.45 27.34
N SER A 108 -6.31 -5.38 27.40
CA SER A 108 -5.65 -4.92 28.61
C SER A 108 -6.56 -3.92 29.34
N PRO A 109 -7.14 -4.26 30.50
CA PRO A 109 -8.11 -3.42 31.22
C PRO A 109 -7.49 -2.15 31.83
#